data_AF-A0AAV0XZ71-F1
#
_entry.id   AF-A0AAV0XZ71-F1
#
_cell.length_a   1.000
_cell.length_b   1.000
_cell.length_c   1.000
_cell.angle_alpha   90.00
_cell.angle_beta   90.00
_cell.angle_gamma   90.00
#
_symmetry.space_group_name_H-M   'P 1'
#
loop_
_entity.id
_entity.type
_entity.pdbx_description
1 polymer ?
#
loop_
_entity_poly.entity_id
_entity_poly.type
_entity_poly.pdbx_seq_one_letter_code
_entity_poly.pdbx_strand_id
1 'polypeptide(L)'
;MEIEEIEEDNVIQTDNLEDNLPHLPPRVPKRGRPKGKDKTVIGVPKKRKLTSKLLPFEGLPVNIRHYEMLRWFVDDGIAKSAVYENKPVHEEDVEVVPERVSIAVIDKSIAIEEIKCYLTEGSWLAIQQVIKMKKLTPTWICPICAKDAATKSICCNRCLEWSHFICVRVNANFKSKLWFCKVTQSNTNLKNTT
;
A
#
# COMPACT_ATOMS: atom_id res chain seq x y z
N MET A 1 2.90 21.09 -89.14
CA MET A 1 3.79 22.25 -89.27
C MET A 1 4.48 22.39 -87.93
N GLU A 2 5.58 21.64 -87.77
CA GLU A 2 6.95 22.02 -88.21
C GLU A 2 7.51 23.00 -87.18
N ILE A 3 8.24 22.52 -86.15
CA ILE A 3 9.67 22.09 -86.10
C ILE A 3 10.60 23.31 -86.23
N GLU A 4 11.71 23.24 -85.47
CA GLU A 4 12.99 23.99 -85.56
C GLU A 4 13.15 24.98 -84.39
N GLU A 5 13.83 24.67 -83.27
CA GLU A 5 15.21 24.15 -83.02
C GLU A 5 16.35 25.03 -83.58
N ILE A 6 17.46 25.05 -82.81
CA ILE A 6 18.83 25.61 -83.04
C ILE A 6 19.07 26.93 -82.26
N GLU A 7 19.69 26.96 -81.07
CA GLU A 7 21.09 26.66 -80.65
C GLU A 7 22.13 27.72 -81.05
N GLU A 8 22.81 28.32 -80.06
CA GLU A 8 24.29 28.29 -79.87
C GLU A 8 24.81 29.42 -78.95
N ASP A 9 25.16 29.02 -77.73
CA ASP A 9 26.41 29.24 -77.01
C ASP A 9 27.09 30.62 -76.99
N ASN A 10 27.14 31.19 -75.77
CA ASN A 10 28.40 31.71 -75.23
C ASN A 10 28.47 31.44 -73.72
N VAL A 11 29.24 30.40 -73.39
CA VAL A 11 29.81 30.17 -72.06
C VAL A 11 30.76 31.31 -71.75
N ILE A 12 30.70 31.91 -70.55
CA ILE A 12 31.87 32.33 -69.77
C ILE A 12 31.47 32.63 -68.31
N GLN A 13 32.16 31.87 -67.45
CA GLN A 13 32.64 32.16 -66.09
C GLN A 13 31.61 32.39 -64.98
N THR A 14 31.40 31.27 -64.26
CA THR A 14 31.10 31.17 -62.85
C THR A 14 32.11 31.94 -61.99
N ASP A 15 31.76 33.15 -61.58
CA ASP A 15 32.42 33.84 -60.47
C ASP A 15 31.51 33.87 -59.25
N ASN A 16 31.81 32.95 -58.32
CA ASN A 16 31.74 33.09 -56.87
C ASN A 16 30.69 34.07 -56.31
N LEU A 17 29.43 33.62 -56.23
CA LEU A 17 28.40 34.29 -55.44
C LEU A 17 27.78 33.36 -54.39
N GLU A 18 28.59 32.55 -53.71
CA GLU A 18 28.09 31.70 -52.60
C GLU A 18 28.41 32.25 -51.19
N ASP A 19 29.17 33.34 -51.06
CA ASP A 19 29.71 33.74 -49.74
C ASP A 19 29.00 34.92 -49.05
N ASN A 20 27.73 35.20 -49.37
CA ASN A 20 26.94 36.22 -48.65
C ASN A 20 25.59 35.73 -48.13
N LEU A 21 25.46 34.44 -47.81
CA LEU A 21 24.31 33.97 -47.03
C LEU A 21 24.58 34.24 -45.54
N PRO A 22 23.72 35.00 -44.84
CA PRO A 22 23.89 35.22 -43.41
C PRO A 22 23.87 33.86 -42.69
N HIS A 23 24.96 33.58 -41.97
CA HIS A 23 25.12 32.33 -41.24
C HIS A 23 24.01 32.25 -40.18
N LEU A 24 23.01 31.41 -40.43
CA LEU A 24 21.93 31.20 -39.48
C LEU A 24 22.54 30.67 -38.18
N PRO A 25 22.11 31.16 -37.01
CA PRO A 25 22.58 30.64 -35.74
C PRO A 25 22.26 29.14 -35.66
N PRO A 26 23.15 28.32 -35.08
CA PRO A 26 22.96 26.89 -34.99
C PRO A 26 21.61 26.58 -34.35
N ARG A 27 20.88 25.60 -34.91
CA ARG A 27 19.56 25.17 -34.42
C ARG A 27 19.65 24.87 -32.93
N VAL A 28 19.15 25.79 -32.10
CA VAL A 28 18.98 25.54 -30.68
C VAL A 28 17.92 24.45 -30.56
N PRO A 29 18.26 23.24 -30.07
CA PRO A 29 17.24 22.22 -29.85
C PRO A 29 16.21 22.82 -28.91
N LYS A 30 14.92 22.69 -29.24
CA LYS A 30 13.82 23.17 -28.39
C LYS A 30 13.99 22.54 -27.02
N ARG A 31 14.64 23.24 -26.08
CA ARG A 31 14.65 22.85 -24.68
C ARG A 31 13.21 22.97 -24.24
N GLY A 32 12.53 21.83 -24.14
CA GLY A 32 11.13 21.79 -23.73
C GLY A 32 10.96 22.55 -22.42
N ARG A 33 9.79 23.16 -22.23
CA ARG A 33 9.39 23.83 -20.98
C ARG A 33 9.87 23.01 -19.79
N PRO A 34 10.59 23.60 -18.80
CA PRO A 34 11.00 22.88 -17.60
C PRO A 34 9.79 22.15 -17.00
N LYS A 35 9.78 20.83 -17.11
CA LYS A 35 8.65 20.02 -16.64
C LYS A 35 8.73 19.97 -15.13
N GLY A 36 7.62 20.28 -14.46
CA GLY A 36 7.54 20.16 -13.01
C GLY A 36 7.91 18.74 -12.55
N LYS A 37 8.52 18.65 -11.36
CA LYS A 37 9.08 17.44 -10.72
C LYS A 37 8.16 16.20 -10.74
N ASP A 38 6.86 16.42 -10.92
CA ASP A 38 5.80 15.43 -10.77
C ASP A 38 5.21 14.86 -12.08
N LYS A 39 5.80 15.15 -13.26
CA LYS A 39 5.32 14.63 -14.56
C LYS A 39 6.34 13.71 -15.23
N THR A 40 5.85 12.69 -15.94
CA THR A 40 6.67 11.81 -16.80
C THR A 40 7.07 12.52 -18.10
N VAL A 41 7.95 11.91 -18.90
CA VAL A 41 8.42 12.43 -20.21
C VAL A 41 7.25 12.79 -21.14
N ILE A 42 6.12 12.07 -21.03
CA ILE A 42 4.90 12.25 -21.83
C ILE A 42 3.89 13.21 -21.15
N GLY A 43 4.22 13.81 -20.00
CA GLY A 43 3.33 14.75 -19.29
C GLY A 43 2.27 14.11 -18.38
N VAL A 44 2.21 12.78 -18.32
CA VAL A 44 1.33 12.02 -17.41
C VAL A 44 1.85 12.16 -15.97
N PRO A 45 0.98 12.27 -14.95
CA PRO A 45 1.40 12.28 -13.55
C PRO A 45 2.34 11.12 -13.24
N LYS A 46 3.48 11.42 -12.63
CA LYS A 46 4.44 10.41 -12.20
C LYS A 46 3.78 9.59 -11.09
N LYS A 47 3.49 8.30 -11.35
CA LYS A 47 3.03 7.36 -10.31
C LYS A 47 4.05 7.42 -9.17
N ARG A 48 3.66 7.98 -8.03
CA ARG A 48 4.50 7.97 -6.83
C ARG A 48 4.72 6.50 -6.49
N LYS A 49 5.98 6.06 -6.44
CA LYS A 49 6.30 4.71 -5.97
C LYS A 49 5.65 4.55 -4.59
N LEU A 50 4.78 3.55 -4.43
CA LEU A 50 4.24 3.21 -3.12
C LEU A 50 5.45 2.95 -2.22
N THR A 51 5.64 3.77 -1.19
CA THR A 51 6.86 3.77 -0.37
C THR A 51 7.01 2.48 0.45
N SER A 52 5.96 1.67 0.56
CA SER A 52 6.00 0.35 1.19
C SER A 52 5.40 -0.70 0.27
N LYS A 53 6.04 -1.87 0.15
CA LYS A 53 5.46 -3.10 -0.44
C LYS A 53 4.33 -3.70 0.41
N LEU A 54 3.88 -2.96 1.42
CA LEU A 54 2.92 -3.42 2.43
C LEU A 54 1.52 -3.09 1.97
N LEU A 55 0.66 -4.11 2.05
CA LEU A 55 -0.77 -3.96 1.84
C LEU A 55 -1.44 -3.63 3.18
N PRO A 56 -2.39 -2.68 3.20
CA PRO A 56 -3.28 -2.50 4.35
C PRO A 56 -4.14 -3.74 4.54
N PHE A 57 -4.80 -3.86 5.69
CA PHE A 57 -5.61 -5.00 6.08
C PHE A 57 -6.70 -5.29 5.05
N GLU A 58 -7.38 -4.26 4.55
CA GLU A 58 -8.44 -4.37 3.54
C GLU A 58 -7.92 -4.87 2.19
N GLY A 59 -6.62 -4.65 1.92
CA GLY A 59 -5.96 -5.11 0.70
C GLY A 59 -5.39 -6.54 0.81
N LEU A 60 -5.61 -7.24 1.92
CA LEU A 60 -5.07 -8.58 2.10
C LEU A 60 -5.83 -9.65 1.32
N PRO A 61 -5.13 -10.70 0.83
CA PRO A 61 -5.79 -11.92 0.41
C PRO A 61 -6.70 -12.48 1.51
N VAL A 62 -7.85 -13.02 1.10
CA VAL A 62 -8.93 -13.49 1.99
C VAL A 62 -8.42 -14.44 3.06
N ASN A 63 -7.66 -15.47 2.67
CA ASN A 63 -7.06 -16.45 3.59
C ASN A 63 -6.17 -15.79 4.66
N ILE A 64 -5.33 -14.83 4.27
CA ILE A 64 -4.43 -14.14 5.19
C ILE A 64 -5.23 -13.26 6.15
N ARG A 65 -6.26 -12.58 5.65
CA ARG A 65 -7.16 -11.75 6.46
C ARG A 65 -7.92 -12.59 7.49
N HIS A 66 -8.49 -13.72 7.06
CA HIS A 66 -9.19 -14.66 7.95
C HIS A 66 -8.25 -15.22 9.01
N TYR A 67 -7.03 -15.60 8.64
CA TYR A 67 -6.02 -16.06 9.59
C TYR A 67 -5.67 -14.99 10.63
N GLU A 68 -5.43 -13.73 10.23
CA GLU A 68 -5.13 -12.64 11.17
C GLU A 68 -6.32 -12.36 12.10
N MET A 69 -7.54 -12.44 11.60
CA MET A 69 -8.76 -12.28 12.40
C MET A 69 -8.91 -13.39 13.44
N LEU A 70 -8.69 -14.65 13.04
CA LEU A 70 -8.74 -15.79 13.96
C LEU A 70 -7.64 -15.69 15.03
N ARG A 71 -6.45 -15.24 14.66
CA ARG A 71 -5.32 -15.07 15.59
C ARG A 71 -5.57 -14.06 16.72
N TRP A 72 -6.65 -13.27 16.66
CA TRP A 72 -7.05 -12.42 17.79
C TRP A 72 -7.75 -13.19 18.90
N PHE A 73 -8.28 -14.37 18.61
CA PHE A 73 -9.08 -15.19 19.52
C PHE A 73 -8.44 -16.53 19.83
N VAL A 74 -7.60 -17.07 18.94
CA VAL A 74 -7.00 -18.39 19.11
C VAL A 74 -5.50 -18.37 18.90
N ASP A 75 -4.84 -19.42 19.35
CA ASP A 75 -3.42 -19.61 19.13
C ASP A 75 -3.05 -19.73 17.66
N ASP A 76 -1.79 -19.37 17.34
CA ASP A 76 -1.27 -19.33 15.98
C ASP A 76 -1.40 -20.67 15.23
N GLY A 77 -1.17 -21.79 15.92
CA GLY A 77 -1.30 -23.14 15.35
C GLY A 77 -2.74 -23.49 14.98
N ILE A 78 -3.70 -23.06 15.80
CA ILE A 78 -5.14 -23.32 15.61
C ILE A 78 -5.66 -22.46 14.46
N ALA A 79 -5.30 -21.16 14.44
CA ALA A 79 -5.66 -20.26 13.34
C ALA A 79 -5.14 -20.78 11.98
N LYS A 80 -3.91 -21.31 11.93
CA LYS A 80 -3.35 -21.94 10.72
C LYS A 80 -4.12 -23.19 10.33
N SER A 81 -4.37 -24.08 11.29
CA SER A 81 -5.11 -25.33 11.07
C SER A 81 -6.51 -25.06 10.51
N ALA A 82 -7.19 -24.04 11.01
CA ALA A 82 -8.53 -23.68 10.57
C ALA A 82 -8.55 -23.17 9.12
N VAL A 83 -7.65 -22.25 8.77
CA VAL A 83 -7.66 -21.61 7.45
C VAL A 83 -7.09 -22.48 6.35
N TYR A 84 -6.05 -23.26 6.64
CA TYR A 84 -5.30 -24.01 5.62
C TYR A 84 -5.61 -25.50 5.60
N GLU A 85 -6.05 -26.08 6.73
CA GLU A 85 -6.35 -27.51 6.85
C GLU A 85 -7.86 -27.79 7.02
N ASN A 86 -8.70 -26.74 7.07
CA ASN A 86 -10.14 -26.82 7.30
C ASN A 86 -10.53 -27.55 8.60
N LYS A 87 -9.71 -27.43 9.65
CA LYS A 87 -10.06 -27.96 10.98
C LYS A 87 -10.94 -26.95 11.73
N PRO A 88 -12.13 -27.34 12.22
CA PRO A 88 -12.99 -26.41 12.94
C PRO A 88 -12.35 -26.01 14.27
N VAL A 89 -12.56 -24.75 14.65
CA VAL A 89 -12.16 -24.22 15.96
C VAL A 89 -13.24 -24.53 16.99
N HIS A 90 -12.84 -25.13 18.10
CA HIS A 90 -13.73 -25.47 19.20
C HIS A 90 -13.77 -24.36 20.25
N GLU A 91 -14.81 -24.37 21.09
CA GLU A 91 -15.01 -23.34 22.12
C GLU A 91 -13.85 -23.27 23.14
N GLU A 92 -13.25 -24.42 23.46
CA GLU A 92 -12.11 -24.54 24.37
C GLU A 92 -10.83 -23.85 23.87
N ASP A 93 -10.72 -23.64 22.56
CA ASP A 93 -9.58 -22.98 21.92
C ASP A 93 -9.70 -21.45 21.92
N VAL A 94 -10.88 -20.92 22.24
CA VAL A 94 -11.19 -19.48 22.13
C VAL A 94 -10.78 -18.74 23.40
N GLU A 95 -10.02 -17.67 23.22
CA GLU A 95 -9.71 -16.71 24.27
C GLU A 95 -10.99 -15.93 24.65
N VAL A 96 -11.52 -16.26 25.81
CA VAL A 96 -12.73 -15.65 26.39
C VAL A 96 -12.44 -14.39 27.20
N VAL A 97 -11.18 -14.09 27.52
CA VAL A 97 -10.78 -12.92 28.31
C VAL A 97 -10.66 -11.68 27.39
N PRO A 98 -11.55 -10.68 27.48
CA PRO A 98 -11.58 -9.54 26.57
C PRO A 98 -10.30 -8.69 26.57
N GLU A 99 -9.56 -8.66 27.67
CA GLU A 99 -8.30 -7.92 27.81
C GLU A 99 -7.16 -8.53 26.99
N ARG A 100 -7.22 -9.83 26.70
CA ARG A 100 -6.21 -10.56 25.91
C ARG A 100 -6.50 -10.54 24.41
N VAL A 101 -7.77 -10.38 24.04
CA VAL A 101 -8.19 -10.23 22.63
C VAL A 101 -7.78 -8.86 22.09
N SER A 102 -7.28 -8.83 20.86
CA SER A 102 -6.84 -7.58 20.23
C SER A 102 -7.98 -6.54 20.13
N ILE A 103 -7.67 -5.26 20.39
CA ILE A 103 -8.61 -4.16 20.15
C ILE A 103 -8.93 -3.96 18.68
N ALA A 104 -8.13 -4.54 17.78
CA ALA A 104 -8.41 -4.54 16.34
C ALA A 104 -9.84 -5.01 16.06
N VAL A 105 -10.36 -6.00 16.80
CA VAL A 105 -11.68 -6.61 16.61
C VAL A 105 -12.87 -5.63 16.61
N ILE A 106 -12.74 -4.44 17.20
CA ILE A 106 -13.84 -3.45 17.19
C ILE A 106 -13.71 -2.44 16.04
N ASP A 107 -12.69 -2.56 15.18
CA ASP A 107 -12.51 -1.69 14.03
C ASP A 107 -13.65 -1.89 13.01
N LYS A 108 -14.11 -0.78 12.43
CA LYS A 108 -15.24 -0.76 11.50
C LYS A 108 -14.90 -1.39 10.15
N SER A 109 -13.62 -1.50 9.79
CA SER A 109 -13.21 -2.10 8.52
C SER A 109 -13.22 -3.64 8.53
N ILE A 110 -13.48 -4.26 9.68
CA ILE A 110 -13.45 -5.71 9.84
C ILE A 110 -14.85 -6.30 9.71
N ALA A 111 -15.01 -7.25 8.78
CA ALA A 111 -16.19 -8.11 8.66
C ALA A 111 -15.95 -9.43 9.41
N ILE A 112 -16.23 -9.46 10.71
CA ILE A 112 -15.97 -10.62 11.59
C ILE A 112 -16.79 -11.85 11.19
N GLU A 113 -17.97 -11.62 10.63
CA GLU A 113 -18.89 -12.67 10.19
C GLU A 113 -18.26 -13.60 9.14
N GLU A 114 -17.24 -13.14 8.41
CA GLU A 114 -16.55 -13.95 7.40
C GLU A 114 -15.76 -15.13 7.99
N ILE A 115 -15.28 -15.02 9.24
CA ILE A 115 -14.56 -16.13 9.89
C ILE A 115 -15.51 -17.15 10.54
N LYS A 116 -16.83 -16.92 10.52
CA LYS A 116 -17.82 -17.84 11.10
C LYS A 116 -17.72 -19.25 10.50
N CYS A 117 -17.34 -19.38 9.23
CA CYS A 117 -17.22 -20.67 8.56
C CYS A 117 -16.12 -21.59 9.14
N TYR A 118 -15.18 -21.06 9.93
CA TYR A 118 -14.13 -21.84 10.59
C TYR A 118 -14.49 -22.26 12.02
N LEU A 119 -15.62 -21.79 12.52
CA LEU A 119 -15.97 -21.84 13.94
C LEU A 119 -17.13 -22.83 14.16
N THR A 120 -17.06 -23.58 15.25
CA THR A 120 -18.23 -24.27 15.79
C THR A 120 -19.23 -23.26 16.36
N GLU A 121 -20.51 -23.64 16.49
CA GLU A 121 -21.54 -22.74 17.01
C GLU A 121 -21.18 -22.19 18.42
N GLY A 122 -20.65 -23.04 19.31
CA GLY A 122 -20.18 -22.63 20.64
C GLY A 122 -19.05 -21.59 20.58
N SER A 123 -18.03 -21.85 19.76
CA SER A 123 -16.92 -20.90 19.57
C SER A 123 -17.37 -19.55 18.99
N TRP A 124 -18.36 -19.55 18.09
CA TRP A 124 -18.91 -18.32 17.53
C TRP A 124 -19.65 -17.50 18.60
N LEU A 125 -20.46 -18.14 19.44
CA LEU A 125 -21.15 -17.47 20.55
C LEU A 125 -20.15 -16.89 21.57
N ALA A 126 -19.08 -17.62 21.89
CA ALA A 126 -18.01 -17.13 22.76
C ALA A 126 -17.34 -15.88 22.18
N ILE A 127 -16.97 -15.91 20.89
CA ILE A 127 -16.38 -14.75 20.19
C ILE A 127 -17.34 -13.56 20.21
N GLN A 128 -18.63 -13.76 19.92
CA GLN A 128 -19.63 -12.69 19.95
C GLN A 128 -19.73 -12.04 21.34
N GLN A 129 -19.70 -12.85 22.39
CA GLN A 129 -19.72 -12.35 23.76
C GLN A 129 -18.48 -11.52 24.08
N VAL A 130 -17.28 -11.98 23.70
CA VAL A 130 -16.03 -11.23 23.90
C VAL A 130 -16.06 -9.89 23.17
N ILE A 131 -16.50 -9.88 21.90
CA ILE A 131 -16.61 -8.65 21.10
C ILE A 131 -17.58 -7.67 21.77
N LYS A 132 -18.72 -8.17 22.25
CA LYS A 132 -19.72 -7.35 22.94
C LYS A 132 -19.11 -6.69 24.18
N MET A 133 -18.37 -7.46 24.99
CA MET A 133 -17.67 -6.93 26.17
C MET A 133 -16.62 -5.88 25.79
N LYS A 134 -15.77 -6.15 24.79
CA LYS A 134 -14.78 -5.16 24.32
C LYS A 134 -15.41 -3.87 23.79
N LYS A 135 -16.58 -3.95 23.15
CA LYS A 135 -17.31 -2.75 22.67
C LYS A 135 -17.84 -1.89 23.83
N LEU A 136 -18.20 -2.49 24.96
CA LEU A 136 -18.68 -1.76 26.15
C LEU A 136 -17.55 -1.03 26.86
N THR A 137 -16.38 -1.67 26.98
CA THR A 137 -15.21 -1.13 27.69
C THR A 137 -13.96 -1.22 26.82
N PRO A 138 -13.85 -0.38 25.78
CA PRO A 138 -12.72 -0.44 24.86
C PRO A 138 -11.45 0.07 25.54
N THR A 139 -10.40 -0.74 25.51
CA THR A 139 -9.08 -0.41 26.05
C THR A 139 -8.06 -0.44 24.92
N TRP A 140 -7.46 0.70 24.64
CA TRP A 140 -6.39 0.81 23.64
C TRP A 140 -5.07 0.70 24.36
N ILE A 141 -4.45 -0.49 24.38
CA ILE A 141 -3.15 -0.67 25.03
C ILE A 141 -2.06 -0.64 23.98
N CYS A 142 -1.05 0.22 24.17
CA CYS A 142 0.11 0.27 23.30
C CYS A 142 0.95 -1.01 23.48
N PRO A 143 1.24 -1.78 22.41
CA PRO A 143 1.97 -3.04 22.52
C PRO A 143 3.44 -2.87 22.91
N ILE A 144 4.00 -1.65 22.82
CA ILE A 144 5.41 -1.36 23.12
C ILE A 144 5.64 -1.01 24.59
N CYS A 145 4.71 -0.27 25.21
CA CYS A 145 4.88 0.24 26.58
C CYS A 145 3.79 -0.22 27.55
N ALA A 146 2.81 -1.00 27.09
CA ALA A 146 1.69 -1.52 27.85
C ALA A 146 0.84 -0.45 28.58
N LYS A 147 0.82 0.78 28.06
CA LYS A 147 0.02 1.90 28.58
C LYS A 147 -1.11 2.27 27.62
N ASP A 148 -2.14 2.93 28.16
CA ASP A 148 -3.27 3.43 27.38
C ASP A 148 -2.81 4.32 26.21
N ALA A 149 -3.33 4.03 25.03
CA ALA A 149 -3.02 4.59 23.73
C ALA A 149 -4.21 5.32 23.13
N ALA A 150 -5.16 5.79 23.95
CA ALA A 150 -6.30 6.58 23.48
C ALA A 150 -5.88 7.95 22.91
N THR A 151 -4.71 8.47 23.32
CA THR A 151 -4.21 9.78 22.88
C THR A 151 -2.82 9.71 22.26
N LYS A 152 -2.53 10.63 21.33
CA LYS A 152 -1.22 10.76 20.64
C LYS A 152 -0.70 9.42 20.11
N SER A 153 -1.58 8.68 19.47
CA SER A 153 -1.36 7.34 18.96
C SER A 153 -1.64 7.25 17.47
N ILE A 154 -1.17 6.17 16.87
CA ILE A 154 -1.35 5.85 15.47
C ILE A 154 -1.75 4.38 15.35
N CYS A 155 -2.74 4.12 14.49
CA CYS A 155 -3.17 2.77 14.14
C CYS A 155 -2.34 2.24 12.96
N CYS A 156 -1.84 1.02 13.09
CA CYS A 156 -1.19 0.32 11.98
C CYS A 156 -2.24 -0.11 10.94
N ASN A 157 -2.08 0.30 9.68
CA ASN A 157 -3.00 -0.09 8.62
C ASN A 157 -2.96 -1.59 8.28
N ARG A 158 -2.05 -2.39 8.85
CA ARG A 158 -1.95 -3.83 8.59
C ARG A 158 -2.42 -4.69 9.76
N CYS A 159 -1.94 -4.46 10.97
CA CYS A 159 -2.36 -5.25 12.15
C CYS A 159 -3.50 -4.59 12.94
N LEU A 160 -3.89 -3.35 12.59
CA LEU A 160 -4.95 -2.58 13.24
C LEU A 160 -4.71 -2.31 14.74
N GLU A 161 -3.46 -2.47 15.19
CA GLU A 161 -3.05 -2.13 16.54
C GLU A 161 -2.68 -0.66 16.66
N TRP A 162 -3.03 -0.09 17.82
CA TRP A 162 -2.75 1.30 18.18
C TRP A 162 -1.46 1.39 18.99
N SER A 163 -0.57 2.32 18.61
CA SER A 163 0.70 2.55 19.30
C SER A 163 0.94 4.04 19.50
N HIS A 164 1.59 4.44 20.59
CA HIS A 164 1.95 5.85 20.80
C HIS A 164 2.97 6.34 19.76
N PHE A 165 2.81 7.58 19.31
CA PHE A 165 3.78 8.22 18.41
C PHE A 165 5.22 8.14 18.93
N ILE A 166 5.42 8.35 20.23
CA ILE A 166 6.74 8.31 20.87
C ILE A 166 7.32 6.89 20.84
N CYS A 167 6.50 5.88 21.17
CA CYS A 167 6.91 4.47 21.19
C CYS A 167 7.35 3.99 19.81
N VAL A 168 6.67 4.43 18.74
CA VAL A 168 7.00 4.06 17.36
C VAL A 168 7.92 5.06 16.64
N ARG A 169 8.36 6.12 17.32
CA ARG A 169 9.20 7.20 16.77
C ARG A 169 8.60 7.86 15.53
N VAL A 170 7.28 8.03 15.52
CA VAL A 170 6.54 8.72 14.47
C VAL A 170 6.37 10.18 14.88
N ASN A 171 6.62 11.10 13.95
CA ASN A 171 6.38 12.52 14.17
C ASN A 171 4.86 12.76 14.23
N ALA A 172 4.38 13.55 15.18
CA ALA A 172 2.97 13.94 15.29
C ALA A 172 2.42 14.58 14.00
N ASN A 173 3.29 15.21 13.19
CA ASN A 173 2.95 15.77 11.89
C ASN A 173 2.98 14.73 10.75
N PHE A 174 2.67 13.46 11.02
CA PHE A 174 2.69 12.41 10.02
C PHE A 174 1.66 12.69 8.91
N LYS A 175 2.14 12.89 7.68
CA LYS A 175 1.30 13.31 6.53
C LYS A 175 0.84 12.18 5.61
N SER A 176 1.34 10.95 5.81
CA SER A 176 0.95 9.83 4.97
C SER A 176 -0.41 9.29 5.42
N LYS A 177 -1.24 8.89 4.45
CA LYS A 177 -2.53 8.24 4.74
C LYS A 177 -2.37 6.85 5.34
N LEU A 178 -1.24 6.20 5.07
CA LEU A 178 -0.93 4.86 5.53
C LEU A 178 0.31 4.86 6.42
N TRP A 179 0.24 4.11 7.51
CA TRP A 179 1.32 3.81 8.42
C TRP A 179 1.32 2.32 8.76
N PHE A 180 2.52 1.75 8.92
CA PHE A 180 2.72 0.34 9.25
C PHE A 180 3.68 0.23 10.42
N CYS A 181 3.37 -0.61 11.40
CA CYS A 181 4.25 -0.84 12.55
C CYS A 181 5.46 -1.69 12.15
N LYS A 182 6.53 -1.65 12.96
CA LYS A 182 7.77 -2.40 12.69
C LYS A 182 7.54 -3.91 12.53
N VAL A 183 6.65 -4.51 13.32
CA VAL A 183 6.31 -5.93 13.24
C VAL A 183 5.77 -6.29 11.86
N THR A 184 4.87 -5.47 11.32
CA THR A 184 4.33 -5.70 9.97
C THR A 184 5.35 -5.43 8.88
N GLN A 185 6.31 -4.52 9.11
CA GLN A 185 7.41 -4.24 8.20
C GLN A 185 8.44 -5.38 8.16
N SER A 186 8.66 -6.12 9.26
CA SER A 186 9.58 -7.27 9.29
C SER A 186 8.99 -8.54 8.69
N ASN A 187 7.67 -8.74 8.82
CA ASN A 187 6.99 -9.98 8.39
C ASN A 187 6.83 -10.10 6.86
N THR A 188 7.29 -9.13 6.07
CA THR A 188 7.24 -9.21 4.59
C THR A 188 8.26 -10.17 3.98
N ASN A 189 9.22 -10.69 4.75
CA ASN A 189 10.21 -11.63 4.23
C ASN A 189 9.69 -13.08 4.13
N LEU A 190 8.49 -13.38 4.63
CA LEU A 190 7.92 -14.73 4.64
C LEU A 190 7.02 -15.07 3.43
N LYS A 191 6.96 -14.23 2.39
CA LYS A 191 6.05 -14.45 1.24
C LYS A 191 6.72 -14.86 -0.09
N ASN A 192 7.94 -15.39 -0.05
CA ASN A 192 8.62 -15.93 -1.23
C ASN A 192 9.03 -17.40 -1.09
N THR A 193 8.22 -18.21 -0.40
CA THR A 193 8.37 -19.67 -0.41
C THR A 193 7.00 -20.28 -0.67
N THR A 194 6.61 -20.24 -1.94
CA THR A 194 5.77 -21.26 -2.58
C THR A 194 6.67 -22.11 -3.44
#